data_AF-A0A8J4WQS4-F1
#
_entry.id   AF-A0A8J4WQS4-F1
#
_cell.length_a   1.000
_cell.length_b   1.000
_cell.length_c   1.000
_cell.angle_alpha   90.00
_cell.angle_beta   90.00
_cell.angle_gamma   90.00
#
_symmetry.space_group_name_H-M   'P 1'
#
loop_
_entity.id
_entity.type
_entity.pdbx_description
1 polymer ?
#
loop_
_entity_poly.entity_id
_entity_poly.type
_entity_poly.pdbx_seq_one_letter_code
_entity_poly.pdbx_strand_id
1 'polypeptide(L)'
;GVLMKYSGRECSTACTSISLNAGVVKIASNRKCCDSDLCNNEPISDVDVRPNGKQCHFCVGENCLGIVYCEGIEDRCFTYI
;
A
#
# COMPACT_ATOMS: atom_id res chain seq x y z
N GLY A 1 -1.85 15.54 -2.40
CA GLY A 1 -1.95 14.47 -3.40
C GLY A 1 -3.42 14.23 -3.71
N VAL A 2 -3.76 13.89 -4.94
CA VAL A 2 -5.12 13.45 -5.30
C VAL A 2 -5.25 11.97 -4.92
N LEU A 3 -6.27 11.62 -4.16
CA LEU A 3 -6.57 10.23 -3.85
C LEU A 3 -7.48 9.66 -4.93
N MET A 4 -6.96 8.72 -5.72
CA MET A 4 -7.75 7.97 -6.70
C MET A 4 -8.16 6.64 -6.08
N LYS A 5 -9.48 6.39 -5.98
CA LYS A 5 -10.03 5.13 -5.46
C LYS A 5 -10.61 4.30 -6.60
N TYR A 6 -10.29 3.02 -6.62
CA TYR A 6 -10.85 2.03 -7.55
C TYR A 6 -11.17 0.74 -6.80
N SER A 7 -12.23 0.05 -7.24
CA SER A 7 -12.61 -1.27 -6.73
C SER A 7 -13.07 -2.13 -7.90
N GLY A 8 -12.70 -3.41 -7.88
CA GLY A 8 -12.98 -4.36 -8.94
C GLY A 8 -12.96 -5.79 -8.41
N ARG A 9 -13.50 -6.70 -9.22
CA ARG A 9 -13.52 -8.14 -8.98
C ARG A 9 -12.74 -8.82 -10.09
N GLU A 10 -11.81 -9.69 -9.74
CA GLU A 10 -10.96 -10.40 -10.70
C GLU A 10 -10.64 -11.82 -10.20
N CYS A 11 -10.18 -12.68 -11.11
CA CYS A 11 -9.53 -13.94 -10.77
C CYS A 11 -8.03 -13.68 -10.62
N SER A 12 -7.44 -14.07 -9.50
CA SER A 12 -6.02 -13.82 -9.22
C SER A 12 -5.45 -14.87 -8.29
N THR A 13 -4.17 -15.20 -8.48
CA THR A 13 -3.39 -16.02 -7.53
C THR A 13 -2.73 -15.16 -6.46
N ALA A 14 -2.72 -13.83 -6.60
CA ALA A 14 -2.10 -12.91 -5.65
C ALA A 14 -3.10 -12.49 -4.56
N CYS A 15 -3.00 -13.10 -3.38
CA CYS A 15 -3.86 -12.80 -2.25
C CYS A 15 -3.14 -12.06 -1.12
N THR A 16 -2.64 -10.87 -1.41
CA THR A 16 -1.98 -10.04 -0.39
C THR A 16 -2.25 -8.57 -0.67
N SER A 17 -2.67 -7.85 0.36
CA SER A 17 -2.80 -6.40 0.33
C SER A 17 -1.40 -5.76 0.22
N ILE A 18 -1.30 -4.66 -0.52
CA ILE A 18 -0.02 -3.99 -0.78
C ILE A 18 -0.16 -2.53 -0.39
N SER A 19 0.86 -1.98 0.28
CA SER A 19 1.02 -0.54 0.48
C SER A 19 2.45 -0.13 0.16
N LEU A 20 2.60 1.00 -0.53
CA LEU A 20 3.87 1.56 -0.97
C LEU A 20 3.81 3.08 -0.85
N ASN A 21 4.80 3.66 -0.19
CA ASN A 21 4.99 5.10 -0.08
C ASN A 21 6.41 5.47 -0.53
N ALA A 22 6.50 6.11 -1.69
CA ALA A 22 7.73 6.61 -2.30
C ALA A 22 7.99 8.09 -1.97
N GLY A 23 7.24 8.69 -1.05
CA GLY A 23 7.27 10.12 -0.72
C GLY A 23 6.50 11.00 -1.71
N VAL A 24 6.68 10.78 -3.02
CA VAL A 24 5.98 11.50 -4.10
C VAL A 24 4.70 10.79 -4.56
N VAL A 25 4.73 9.45 -4.55
CA VAL A 25 3.64 8.57 -4.99
C VAL A 25 3.33 7.60 -3.86
N LYS A 26 2.03 7.36 -3.64
CA LYS A 26 1.52 6.38 -2.69
C LYS A 26 0.54 5.44 -3.39
N ILE A 27 0.66 4.16 -3.11
CA ILE A 27 -0.23 3.12 -3.63
C ILE A 27 -0.64 2.25 -2.45
N ALA A 28 -1.94 2.06 -2.26
CA ALA A 28 -2.46 1.13 -1.27
C ALA A 28 -3.61 0.34 -1.89
N SER A 29 -3.61 -0.98 -1.67
CA SER A 29 -4.63 -1.90 -2.18
C SER A 29 -4.99 -2.92 -1.11
N ASN A 30 -6.29 -3.10 -0.90
CA ASN A 30 -6.81 -4.19 -0.08
C ASN A 30 -7.23 -5.33 -1.00
N ARG A 31 -7.04 -6.59 -0.58
CA ARG A 31 -7.49 -7.76 -1.32
C ARG A 31 -8.25 -8.72 -0.41
N LYS A 32 -9.37 -9.23 -0.91
CA LYS A 32 -10.14 -10.32 -0.29
C LYS A 32 -10.25 -11.42 -1.34
N CYS A 33 -9.80 -12.62 -0.99
CA CYS A 33 -9.76 -13.75 -1.93
C CYS A 33 -10.53 -14.92 -1.36
N CYS A 34 -10.86 -15.84 -2.25
CA CYS A 34 -11.66 -17.01 -1.98
C CYS A 34 -11.46 -18.00 -3.13
N ASP A 35 -11.71 -19.28 -2.86
CA ASP A 35 -11.25 -20.38 -3.71
C ASP A 35 -12.40 -21.12 -4.42
N SER A 36 -13.56 -20.48 -4.57
CA SER A 36 -14.71 -21.05 -5.28
C SER A 36 -15.26 -20.09 -6.33
N ASP A 37 -16.05 -20.63 -7.27
CA ASP A 37 -16.61 -19.82 -8.36
C ASP A 37 -17.52 -18.71 -7.81
N LEU A 38 -17.35 -17.50 -8.36
CA LEU A 38 -18.15 -16.32 -8.02
C LEU A 38 -18.20 -16.00 -6.52
N CYS A 39 -17.14 -16.33 -5.76
CA CYS A 39 -17.11 -16.15 -4.31
C CYS A 39 -16.85 -14.69 -3.86
N ASN A 40 -16.35 -13.84 -4.76
CA ASN A 40 -15.91 -12.48 -4.48
C ASN A 40 -17.05 -11.43 -4.54
N ASN A 41 -18.27 -11.80 -4.13
CA ASN A 41 -19.46 -10.94 -4.26
C ASN A 41 -19.57 -9.85 -3.20
N GLU A 42 -18.85 -10.01 -2.08
CA GLU A 42 -18.87 -9.04 -0.99
C GLU A 42 -18.05 -7.79 -1.31
N PRO A 43 -18.49 -6.59 -0.89
CA PRO A 43 -17.69 -5.39 -1.01
C PRO A 43 -16.42 -5.50 -0.16
N ILE A 44 -15.34 -4.90 -0.64
CA ILE A 44 -14.09 -4.82 0.10
C ILE A 44 -14.04 -3.55 0.95
N SER A 45 -13.41 -3.64 2.12
CA SER A 45 -13.17 -2.48 2.97
C SER A 45 -12.13 -1.55 2.35
N ASP A 46 -12.32 -0.24 2.58
CA ASP A 46 -11.34 0.79 2.23
C ASP A 46 -9.97 0.49 2.86
N VAL A 47 -8.92 0.96 2.19
CA VAL A 47 -7.53 0.87 2.68
C VAL A 47 -7.32 1.82 3.85
N ASP A 48 -6.60 1.35 4.88
CA ASP A 48 -6.13 2.22 5.96
C ASP A 48 -4.86 2.95 5.50
N VAL A 49 -4.91 4.28 5.47
CA VAL A 49 -3.80 5.16 5.09
C VAL A 49 -3.32 6.02 6.26
N ARG A 50 -3.70 5.66 7.49
CA ARG A 50 -3.24 6.37 8.68
C ARG A 50 -1.80 6.00 9.01
N PRO A 51 -1.02 6.91 9.62
CA PRO A 51 0.32 6.59 10.10
C PRO A 51 0.30 5.40 11.06
N ASN A 52 1.20 4.44 10.87
CA ASN A 52 1.25 3.22 11.66
C ASN A 52 2.34 3.24 12.74
N GLY A 53 2.99 4.38 12.94
CA GLY A 53 4.05 4.58 13.94
C GLY A 53 5.45 4.13 13.51
N LYS A 54 5.59 3.50 12.33
CA LYS A 54 6.90 3.22 11.73
C LYS A 54 7.34 4.39 10.85
N GLN A 55 8.65 4.47 10.60
CA GLN A 55 9.23 5.48 9.73
C GLN A 55 10.42 4.91 8.95
N CYS A 56 10.66 5.47 7.78
CA CYS A 56 11.82 5.24 6.95
C CYS A 56 12.61 6.54 6.77
N HIS A 57 13.93 6.40 6.62
CA HIS A 57 14.78 7.50 6.21
C HIS A 57 14.92 7.50 4.69
N PHE A 58 14.97 8.69 4.08
CA PHE A 58 15.27 8.83 2.66
C PHE A 58 16.36 9.87 2.44
N CYS A 59 17.15 9.66 1.38
CA CYS A 59 18.25 10.53 1.02
C CYS A 59 17.95 11.29 -0.28
N VAL A 60 18.35 12.57 -0.33
CA VAL A 60 18.42 13.36 -1.56
C VAL A 60 19.89 13.70 -1.80
N GLY A 61 20.53 12.97 -2.71
CA GLY A 61 22.00 12.97 -2.80
C GLY A 61 22.61 12.42 -1.51
N GLU A 62 23.51 13.19 -0.89
CA GLU A 62 24.16 12.82 0.38
C GLU A 62 23.33 13.19 1.62
N ASN A 63 22.23 13.96 1.47
CA ASN A 63 21.42 14.39 2.60
C ASN A 63 20.36 13.33 2.95
N CYS A 64 20.60 12.57 4.02
CA CYS A 64 19.74 11.49 4.52
C CYS A 64 18.85 11.86 5.72
N LEU A 65 18.59 13.16 5.92
CA LEU A 65 17.75 13.63 7.04
C LEU A 65 16.25 13.54 6.76
N GLY A 66 15.86 13.12 5.55
CA GLY A 66 14.47 12.97 5.16
C GLY A 66 13.79 11.84 5.92
N ILE A 67 12.55 12.07 6.38
CA ILE A 67 11.71 11.07 7.04
C ILE A 67 10.46 10.82 6.19
N VAL A 68 10.14 9.56 5.95
CA VAL A 68 8.86 9.10 5.44
C VAL A 68 8.15 8.35 6.56
N TYR A 69 6.99 8.85 6.99
CA TYR A 69 6.13 8.14 7.93
C TYR A 69 5.37 7.05 7.20
N CYS A 70 5.45 5.83 7.71
CA CYS A 70 4.78 4.67 7.16
C CYS A 70 3.27 4.74 7.46
N GLU A 71 2.46 4.34 6.49
CA GLU A 71 0.99 4.33 6.58
C GLU A 71 0.44 2.90 6.42
N GLY A 72 -0.71 2.64 7.04
CA GLY A 72 -1.42 1.38 6.90
C GLY A 72 -0.54 0.16 7.25
N ILE A 73 -0.33 -0.71 6.26
CA ILE A 73 0.42 -1.97 6.42
C ILE A 73 1.91 -1.88 6.06
N GLU A 74 2.42 -0.68 5.78
CA GLU A 74 3.85 -0.49 5.42
C GLU A 74 4.77 -0.90 6.56
N ASP A 75 5.66 -1.87 6.31
CA ASP A 75 6.49 -2.49 7.33
C ASP A 75 7.99 -2.48 7.03
N ARG A 76 8.38 -2.06 5.82
CA ARG A 76 9.77 -2.11 5.32
C ARG A 76 10.13 -0.86 4.52
N CYS A 77 11.41 -0.48 4.60
CA CYS A 77 12.01 0.57 3.79
C CYS A 77 12.65 -0.02 2.53
N PHE A 78 12.72 0.77 1.47
CA PHE A 78 13.39 0.41 0.21
C PHE A 78 14.24 1.59 -0.29
N THR A 79 15.26 1.27 -1.09
CA THR A 79 16.11 2.25 -1.77
C THR A 79 15.99 2.07 -3.28
N TYR A 80 16.08 3.15 -4.04
CA TYR A 80 16.26 3.06 -5.48
C TYR A 80 17.68 2.52 -5.74
N ILE A 81 17.80 1.46 -6.55
CA ILE A 81 19.09 0.91 -7.00
C ILE A 81 19.68 1.86 -8.04
#